data_AF-A0A6V8L9X2-F1
#
_entry.id   AF-A0A6V8L9X2-F1
#
_cell.length_a   1.000
_cell.length_b   1.000
_cell.length_c   1.000
_cell.angle_alpha   90.00
_cell.angle_beta   90.00
_cell.angle_gamma   90.00
#
_symmetry.space_group_name_H-M   'P 1'
#
loop_
_entity.id
_entity.type
_entity.pdbx_description
1 polymer ?
#
loop_
_entity_poly.entity_id
_entity_poly.type
_entity_poly.pdbx_seq_one_letter_code
_entity_poly.pdbx_strand_id
1 'polypeptide(L)' 'MASWEQVREHLKQIEDFLVADRDGEIAEAEREAAAAASRGDEWWRKFYEDRLGRLKGHRFSWETERDTA' A
#
# COMPACT_ATOMS: atom_id res chain seq x y z
N MET A 1 4.75 19.38 27.88
CA MET A 1 5.29 18.07 27.45
C MET A 1 4.10 17.21 27.07
N ALA A 2 4.10 16.60 25.90
CA ALA A 2 3.05 15.65 25.53
C ALA A 2 3.11 14.43 26.47
N SER A 3 1.95 13.90 26.86
CA SER A 3 1.92 12.64 27.61
C SER A 3 2.32 11.48 26.71
N TRP A 4 2.84 10.39 27.29
CA TRP A 4 3.14 9.17 26.54
C TRP A 4 1.93 8.59 25.80
N GLU A 5 0.72 8.87 26.28
CA GLU A 5 -0.54 8.51 25.62
C GLU A 5 -0.79 9.35 24.36
N GLN A 6 -0.53 10.66 24.42
CA GLN A 6 -0.61 11.55 23.26
C GLN A 6 0.42 11.17 22.18
N VAL A 7 1.63 10.75 22.59
CA VAL A 7 2.66 10.27 21.65
C VAL A 7 2.20 8.98 20.96
N ARG A 8 1.63 8.03 21.70
CA ARG A 8 1.09 6.79 21.12
C ARG A 8 -0.03 7.04 20.11
N GLU A 9 -0.94 7.94 20.45
CA GLU A 9 -2.04 8.31 19.56
C GLU A 9 -1.53 8.95 18.26
N HIS A 10 -0.54 9.83 18.33
CA HIS A 10 0.06 10.42 17.12
C HIS A 10 0.77 9.38 16.26
N LEU A 11 1.49 8.43 16.87
CA LEU A 11 2.14 7.35 16.12
C LEU A 11 1.10 6.48 15.39
N LYS A 12 -0.02 6.16 16.04
CA LYS A 12 -1.12 5.42 15.41
C LYS A 12 -1.72 6.17 14.23
N GLN A 13 -1.93 7.48 14.35
CA GLN A 13 -2.45 8.29 13.24
C GLN A 13 -1.49 8.34 12.04
N ILE A 14 -0.18 8.41 12.30
CA ILE A 14 0.84 8.32 11.25
C ILE A 14 0.79 6.94 10.57
N GLU A 15 0.66 5.87 11.35
CA GLU A 15 0.53 4.52 10.83
C GLU A 15 -0.71 4.36 9.95
N ASP A 16 -1.88 4.79 10.43
CA ASP A 16 -3.14 4.74 9.68
C ASP A 16 -3.05 5.53 8.35
N PHE A 17 -2.37 6.69 8.38
CA PHE A 17 -2.11 7.48 7.17
C PHE A 17 -1.24 6.72 6.16
N LEU A 18 -0.15 6.10 6.62
CA LEU A 18 0.77 5.36 5.74
C LEU A 18 0.10 4.12 5.13
N VAL A 19 -0.79 3.46 5.88
CA VAL A 19 -1.61 2.36 5.34
C VAL A 19 -2.55 2.86 4.26
N ALA A 20 -3.28 3.95 4.51
CA ALA A 20 -4.21 4.52 3.54
C ALA A 20 -3.51 4.97 2.24
N ASP A 21 -2.31 5.57 2.35
CA ASP A 21 -1.48 5.96 1.21
C ASP A 21 -1.10 4.73 0.36
N ARG A 22 -0.64 3.66 1.01
CA ARG A 22 -0.29 2.41 0.32
C ARG A 22 -1.48 1.78 -0.39
N ASP A 23 -2.66 1.82 0.23
CA ASP A 23 -3.89 1.29 -0.35
C ASP A 23 -4.31 2.08 -1.60
N GLY A 24 -4.10 3.39 -1.57
CA GLY A 24 -4.26 4.27 -2.73
C GLY A 24 -3.36 3.86 -3.90
N GLU A 25 -2.07 3.61 -3.65
CA GLU A 25 -1.13 3.16 -4.68
C GLU A 25 -1.49 1.79 -5.26
N ILE A 26 -1.96 0.85 -4.43
CA ILE A 26 -2.44 -0.47 -4.87
C ILE A 26 -3.63 -0.29 -5.82
N ALA A 27 -4.63 0.50 -5.42
CA ALA A 27 -5.82 0.76 -6.22
C ALA A 27 -5.51 1.51 -7.52
N GLU A 28 -4.49 2.37 -7.53
CA GLU A 28 -3.98 2.98 -8.75
C GLU A 28 -3.35 1.94 -9.68
N ALA A 29 -2.40 1.14 -9.18
CA ALA A 29 -1.72 0.12 -9.97
C ALA A 29 -2.71 -0.93 -10.55
N GLU A 30 -3.76 -1.29 -9.81
CA GLU A 30 -4.84 -2.16 -10.32
C GLU A 30 -5.60 -1.52 -11.49
N ARG A 31 -5.94 -0.23 -11.39
CA ARG A 31 -6.61 0.50 -12.48
C ARG A 31 -5.72 0.63 -13.71
N GLU A 32 -4.42 0.90 -13.52
CA GLU A 32 -3.44 0.98 -14.60
C GLU A 32 -3.24 -0.36 -15.31
N ALA A 33 -3.13 -1.46 -14.55
CA ALA A 33 -3.03 -2.80 -15.11
C ALA A 33 -4.29 -3.17 -15.92
N ALA A 34 -5.48 -2.88 -15.39
CA ALA A 34 -6.75 -3.10 -16.08
C ALA A 34 -6.87 -2.25 -17.35
N ALA A 35 -6.46 -0.98 -17.30
CA ALA A 35 -6.45 -0.10 -18.46
C ALA A 35 -5.47 -0.60 -19.54
N ALA A 36 -4.26 -1.00 -19.17
CA ALA A 36 -3.28 -1.57 -20.11
C ALA A 36 -3.78 -2.87 -20.75
N ALA A 37 -4.41 -3.75 -19.96
CA ALA A 37 -5.05 -4.97 -20.47
C ALA A 37 -6.16 -4.65 -21.49
N SER A 38 -7.00 -3.65 -21.21
CA SER A 38 -8.09 -3.25 -22.12
C SER A 38 -7.59 -2.70 -23.47
N ARG A 39 -6.39 -2.12 -23.50
CA ARG A 39 -5.75 -1.58 -24.70
C ARG A 39 -4.92 -2.61 -25.47
N GLY A 40 -4.72 -3.81 -24.91
CA GLY A 40 -3.82 -4.82 -25.47
C GLY A 40 -2.33 -4.51 -25.29
N ASP A 41 -1.98 -3.56 -24.42
CA ASP A 41 -0.59 -3.17 -24.16
C ASP A 41 0.06 -4.13 -23.15
N GLU A 42 0.52 -5.30 -23.64
CA GLU A 42 1.02 -6.39 -22.81
C GLU A 42 2.25 -6.00 -21.97
N TRP A 43 3.14 -5.15 -22.50
CA TRP A 43 4.31 -4.68 -21.75
C TRP A 43 3.90 -3.83 -20.55
N TRP A 44 2.99 -2.87 -20.75
CA TRP A 44 2.50 -2.00 -19.68
C TRP A 44 1.68 -2.78 -18.66
N ARG A 45 0.85 -3.72 -19.12
CA ARG A 45 0.11 -4.62 -18.23
C ARG A 45 1.06 -5.34 -17.27
N LYS A 46 2.10 -5.98 -17.79
CA LYS A 46 3.09 -6.69 -16.98
C LYS A 46 3.83 -5.75 -16.02
N PHE A 47 4.21 -4.57 -16.47
CA PHE A 47 4.86 -3.56 -15.62
C PHE A 47 3.98 -3.19 -14.41
N TYR A 48 2.70 -2.93 -14.62
CA TYR A 48 1.76 -2.59 -13.55
C TYR A 48 1.44 -3.79 -12.65
N GLU A 49 1.34 -5.00 -13.18
CA GLU A 49 1.20 -6.24 -12.41
C GLU A 49 2.42 -6.48 -11.49
N ASP A 50 3.64 -6.28 -11.99
CA ASP A 50 4.87 -6.40 -11.20
C ASP A 50 4.93 -5.31 -10.09
N ARG A 51 4.50 -4.07 -10.39
CA ARG A 51 4.37 -2.98 -9.41
C ARG A 51 3.36 -3.36 -8.32
N LEU A 52 2.19 -3.83 -8.72
CA LEU A 52 1.12 -4.25 -7.81
C LEU A 52 1.57 -5.39 -6.89
N GLY A 53 2.29 -6.39 -7.42
CA GLY A 53 2.83 -7.49 -6.65
C GLY A 53 3.78 -7.02 -5.54
N ARG A 54 4.67 -6.06 -5.83
CA ARG A 54 5.55 -5.46 -4.82
C ARG A 54 4.77 -4.70 -3.74
N LEU A 55 3.81 -3.88 -4.14
CA LEU A 55 2.99 -3.09 -3.20
C LEU A 55 2.20 -3.98 -2.25
N LYS A 56 1.58 -5.05 -2.76
CA LYS A 56 0.86 -6.05 -1.95
C LYS A 56 1.80 -6.83 -1.02
N GLY A 57 2.99 -7.19 -1.51
CA GLY A 57 4.01 -7.87 -0.69
C GLY A 57 4.48 -7.02 0.50
N HIS A 58 4.73 -5.73 0.28
CA HIS A 58 5.10 -4.80 1.34
C HIS A 58 3.97 -4.59 2.37
N ARG A 59 2.71 -4.48 1.91
CA ARG A 59 1.56 -4.39 2.81
C ARG A 59 1.43 -5.62 3.70
N PHE A 60 1.58 -6.81 3.12
CA PHE A 60 1.47 -8.07 3.85
C PHE A 60 2.56 -8.22 4.92
N SER A 61 3.80 -7.81 4.64
CA SER A 61 4.87 -7.87 5.65
C SER A 61 4.59 -6.94 6.83
N TRP A 62 4.09 -5.73 6.54
CA TRP A 62 3.71 -4.75 7.56
C TRP A 62 2.55 -5.23 8.44
N GLU A 63 1.50 -5.80 7.85
CA GLU A 63 0.36 -6.37 8.61
C GLU A 63 0.83 -7.53 9.51
N THR A 64 1.74 -8.37 9.02
CA THR A 64 2.31 -9.49 9.79
C THR A 64 3.18 -9.01 10.95
N GLU A 65 4.04 -8.01 10.72
CA GLU A 65 4.88 -7.40 11.76
C GLU A 65 4.03 -6.70 12.83
N ARG A 66 2.94 -6.03 12.43
CA ARG A 66 2.02 -5.36 13.36
C ARG A 66 1.24 -6.36 14.22
N ASP A 67 0.74 -7.44 13.65
CA ASP A 67 -0.07 -8.42 14.38
C ASP A 67 0.79 -9.30 15.33
N THR A 68 2.12 -9.29 15.17
CA THR A 68 3.08 -10.04 16.01
C THR A 68 3.83 -9.20 17.04
N ALA A 69 3.70 -7.86 17.00
CA ALA A 69 4.29 -6.90 17.92
C ALA A 69 3.38 -6.55 19.11
#